data_AF-A0A4Y1QE59-F1
#
_entry.id   AF-A0A4Y1QE59-F1
#
_cell.length_a   1.000
_cell.length_b   1.000
_cell.length_c   1.000
_cell.angle_alpha   90.00
_cell.angle_beta   90.00
_cell.angle_gamma   90.00
#
_symmetry.space_group_name_H-M   'P 1'
#
loop_
_entity.id
_entity.type
_entity.pdbx_description
1 polymer ?
#
loop_
_entity_poly.entity_id
_entity_poly.type
_entity_poly.pdbx_seq_one_letter_code
_entity_poly.pdbx_strand_id
1 'polypeptide(L)'
;SIPTCGLLTSIRMGVDGQLLVLDAYRGLFQVNPITGAIRQLYSAINQVGGRLPRYLNDMVQTPDGIVFISDSSDRFDAANDIYIIMEGRPSGRILALNPVTGAITEVLRDVLAYPNGLELTADGTALLIAETGRARIFE
;
A
#
# COMPACT_ATOMS: atom_id res chain seq x y z
N SER A 1 -8.48 7.94 -15.86
CA SER A 1 -9.66 8.10 -14.97
C SER A 1 -9.61 7.00 -13.93
N ILE A 2 -10.11 7.24 -12.71
CA ILE A 2 -10.24 6.18 -11.70
C ILE A 2 -11.31 5.19 -12.19
N PRO A 3 -11.03 3.88 -12.22
CA PRO A 3 -12.03 2.89 -12.62
C PRO A 3 -13.31 2.93 -11.76
N THR A 4 -14.46 2.75 -12.42
CA THR A 4 -15.79 2.75 -11.76
C THR A 4 -15.94 1.62 -10.74
N CYS A 5 -15.30 0.49 -10.99
CA CYS A 5 -15.12 -0.60 -10.04
C CYS A 5 -13.68 -0.53 -9.55
N GLY A 6 -13.46 -0.46 -8.24
CA GLY A 6 -12.11 -0.47 -7.67
C GLY A 6 -11.35 -1.77 -7.98
N LEU A 7 -10.15 -1.92 -7.42
CA LEU A 7 -9.35 -3.13 -7.54
C LEU A 7 -8.75 -3.50 -6.19
N LEU A 8 -9.24 -4.59 -5.61
CA LEU A 8 -8.69 -5.18 -4.40
C LEU A 8 -7.28 -5.70 -4.69
N THR A 9 -6.28 -5.17 -3.98
CA THR A 9 -4.88 -5.58 -4.14
C THR A 9 -4.34 -6.29 -2.90
N SER A 10 -4.82 -5.94 -1.71
CA SER A 10 -4.43 -6.61 -0.47
C SER A 10 -5.56 -6.68 0.55
N ILE A 11 -5.59 -7.77 1.33
CA ILE A 11 -6.55 -7.98 2.42
C ILE A 11 -5.86 -8.68 3.59
N ARG A 12 -6.02 -8.15 4.80
CA ARG A 12 -5.42 -8.71 6.02
C ARG A 12 -6.34 -8.55 7.21
N MET A 13 -6.26 -9.46 8.18
CA MET A 13 -6.87 -9.24 9.49
C MET A 13 -6.04 -8.20 10.24
N GLY A 14 -6.68 -7.12 10.67
CA GLY A 14 -6.07 -6.11 11.52
C GLY A 14 -5.99 -6.56 12.98
N VAL A 15 -5.16 -5.87 13.76
CA VAL A 15 -4.94 -6.17 15.20
C VAL A 15 -6.20 -6.01 16.06
N ASP A 16 -7.20 -5.25 15.58
CA ASP A 16 -8.50 -5.05 16.22
C ASP A 16 -9.57 -6.06 15.76
N GLY A 17 -9.17 -7.08 15.01
CA GLY A 17 -10.05 -8.12 14.47
C GLY A 17 -10.95 -7.65 13.32
N GLN A 18 -10.76 -6.43 12.80
CA GLN A 18 -11.42 -5.99 11.57
C GLN A 18 -10.56 -6.36 10.35
N LEU A 19 -11.16 -6.50 9.17
CA LEU A 19 -10.42 -6.67 7.93
C LEU A 19 -9.88 -5.31 7.47
N LEU A 20 -8.59 -5.24 7.19
CA LEU A 20 -8.00 -4.19 6.39
C LEU A 20 -8.09 -4.60 4.92
N VAL A 21 -8.60 -3.71 4.07
CA VAL A 21 -8.86 -3.96 2.65
C VAL A 21 -8.25 -2.81 1.84
N LEU A 22 -7.22 -3.11 1.06
CA LEU A 22 -6.53 -2.14 0.21
C LEU A 22 -7.08 -2.19 -1.21
N ASP A 23 -7.47 -1.03 -1.71
CA ASP A 23 -7.85 -0.83 -3.10
C ASP A 23 -6.79 0.01 -3.82
N ALA A 24 -6.37 -0.45 -5.01
CA ALA A 24 -5.33 0.19 -5.82
C ALA A 24 -5.57 1.67 -6.10
N TYR A 25 -6.84 2.06 -6.22
CA TYR A 25 -7.26 3.37 -6.69
C TYR A 25 -8.01 4.19 -5.64
N ARG A 26 -8.56 3.53 -4.60
CA ARG A 26 -9.44 4.17 -3.61
C ARG A 26 -8.82 4.30 -2.24
N GLY A 27 -7.71 3.60 -1.95
CA GLY A 27 -7.04 3.68 -0.66
C GLY A 27 -7.38 2.52 0.26
N LEU A 28 -7.28 2.77 1.56
CA LEU A 28 -7.42 1.74 2.59
C LEU A 28 -8.79 1.82 3.26
N PHE A 29 -9.42 0.66 3.41
CA PHE A 29 -10.66 0.47 4.12
C PHE A 29 -10.48 -0.48 5.29
N GLN A 30 -11.31 -0.29 6.30
CA GLN A 30 -11.57 -1.25 7.35
C GLN A 30 -12.97 -1.80 7.17
N VAL A 31 -13.11 -3.12 7.25
CA VAL A 31 -14.37 -3.83 7.07
C VAL A 31 -14.62 -4.73 8.26
N ASN A 32 -15.81 -4.64 8.86
CA ASN A 32 -16.22 -5.58 9.88
C ASN A 32 -16.56 -6.93 9.24
N PRO A 33 -15.86 -8.03 9.58
CA PRO A 33 -16.06 -9.31 8.91
C PRO A 33 -17.40 -9.97 9.24
N ILE A 34 -18.11 -9.52 10.28
CA ILE A 34 -19.39 -10.08 10.72
C ILE A 34 -20.57 -9.27 10.17
N THR A 35 -20.52 -7.94 10.30
CA THR A 35 -21.64 -7.06 9.91
C THR A 35 -21.51 -6.51 8.50
N GLY A 36 -20.33 -6.58 7.89
CA GLY A 36 -20.04 -5.96 6.60
C GLY A 36 -19.94 -4.43 6.65
N ALA A 37 -19.94 -3.81 7.83
CA ALA A 37 -19.78 -2.36 7.97
C ALA A 37 -18.41 -1.92 7.44
N ILE A 38 -18.38 -0.86 6.63
CA ILE A 38 -17.16 -0.36 5.95
C ILE A 38 -16.83 1.04 6.46
N ARG A 39 -15.57 1.28 6.79
CA ARG A 39 -15.00 2.58 7.12
C ARG A 39 -13.76 2.83 6.27
N GLN A 40 -13.68 3.96 5.58
CA GLN A 40 -12.46 4.34 4.86
C GLN A 40 -11.45 4.92 5.85
N LEU A 41 -10.24 4.35 5.90
CA LEU A 41 -9.14 4.81 6.75
C LEU A 41 -8.22 5.79 6.02
N TYR A 42 -8.05 5.60 4.71
CA TYR A 42 -7.26 6.47 3.86
C TYR A 42 -7.88 6.54 2.46
N SER A 43 -7.95 7.75 1.89
CA SER A 43 -8.43 7.97 0.53
C SER A 43 -7.26 8.32 -0.39
N ALA A 44 -7.13 7.60 -1.50
CA ALA A 44 -6.07 7.84 -2.48
C ALA A 44 -6.21 9.17 -3.26
N ILE A 45 -7.30 9.93 -3.04
CA ILE A 45 -7.41 11.32 -3.55
C ILE A 45 -6.60 12.31 -2.69
N ASN A 46 -6.13 11.89 -1.52
CA ASN A 46 -5.31 12.70 -0.63
C ASN A 46 -3.84 12.49 -0.96
N GLN A 47 -3.13 13.60 -1.20
CA GLN A 47 -1.71 13.55 -1.47
C GLN A 47 -0.91 13.17 -0.22
N VAL A 48 0.20 12.46 -0.44
CA VAL A 48 1.23 12.20 0.57
C VAL A 48 2.56 12.62 -0.01
N GLY A 49 3.33 13.43 0.70
CA GLY A 49 4.61 13.95 0.18
C GLY A 49 4.47 14.78 -1.10
N GLY A 50 3.33 15.45 -1.30
CA GLY A 50 3.06 16.33 -2.45
C GLY A 50 2.61 15.63 -3.75
N ARG A 51 2.35 14.31 -3.71
CA ARG A 51 1.81 13.57 -4.88
C ARG A 51 0.73 12.58 -4.48
N LEU A 52 -0.22 12.36 -5.38
CA LEU A 52 -1.25 11.33 -5.23
C LEU A 52 -0.62 9.94 -5.38
N PRO A 53 -1.08 8.94 -4.61
CA PRO A 53 -0.76 7.56 -4.92
C PRO A 53 -1.28 7.16 -6.29
N ARG A 54 -0.53 6.30 -6.99
CA ARG A 54 -0.93 5.84 -8.32
C ARG A 54 -1.26 4.37 -8.36
N TYR A 55 -0.57 3.56 -7.57
CA TYR A 55 -0.80 2.12 -7.51
C TYR A 55 -0.51 1.58 -6.11
N LEU A 56 -1.52 1.61 -5.25
CA LEU A 56 -1.46 0.96 -3.94
C LEU A 56 -1.54 -0.56 -4.09
N ASN A 57 -0.46 -1.27 -3.80
CA ASN A 57 -0.34 -2.66 -4.23
C ASN A 57 -0.40 -3.67 -3.09
N ASP A 58 0.33 -3.44 -2.01
CA ASP A 58 0.21 -4.26 -0.80
C ASP A 58 0.32 -3.39 0.45
N MET A 59 -0.08 -3.97 1.57
CA MET A 59 0.04 -3.37 2.88
C MET A 59 0.40 -4.41 3.92
N VAL A 60 0.96 -3.99 5.05
CA VAL A 60 1.09 -4.82 6.25
C VAL A 60 0.88 -3.95 7.48
N GLN A 61 0.23 -4.49 8.50
CA GLN A 61 0.04 -3.79 9.77
C GLN A 61 1.04 -4.30 10.81
N THR A 62 1.70 -3.38 11.49
CA THR A 62 2.59 -3.65 12.61
C THR A 62 1.81 -3.99 13.88
N PRO A 63 2.44 -4.65 14.88
CA PRO A 63 1.77 -4.96 16.15
C PRO A 63 1.25 -3.72 16.91
N ASP A 64 1.91 -2.57 16.76
CA ASP A 64 1.47 -1.27 17.33
C ASP A 64 0.41 -0.55 16.47
N GLY A 65 -0.01 -1.16 15.36
CA GLY A 65 -1.17 -0.75 14.58
C GLY A 65 -0.87 0.18 13.40
N ILE A 66 0.39 0.54 13.16
CA ILE A 66 0.80 1.29 11.96
C ILE A 66 0.64 0.41 10.72
N VAL A 67 0.09 0.97 9.65
CA VAL A 67 -0.08 0.27 8.38
C VAL A 67 0.96 0.80 7.39
N PHE A 68 1.90 -0.06 6.98
CA PHE A 68 2.75 0.21 5.83
C PHE A 68 2.02 -0.13 4.55
N ILE A 69 2.15 0.70 3.52
CA ILE A 69 1.49 0.54 2.22
C ILE A 69 2.49 0.80 1.11
N SER A 70 2.56 -0.09 0.11
CA SER A 70 3.38 0.13 -1.08
C SER A 70 2.59 0.91 -2.14
N ASP A 71 3.22 1.94 -2.69
CA ASP A 71 2.74 2.66 -3.88
C ASP A 71 3.76 2.40 -5.00
N SER A 72 3.38 1.55 -5.94
CA SER A 72 4.30 0.86 -6.85
C SER A 72 4.96 1.76 -7.90
N SER A 73 4.28 2.85 -8.25
CA SER A 73 4.71 3.80 -9.28
C SER A 73 4.02 5.13 -9.07
N ASP A 74 4.70 6.21 -9.46
CA ASP A 74 4.15 7.58 -9.51
C ASP A 74 3.50 7.91 -10.88
N ARG A 75 3.54 7.00 -11.85
CA ARG A 75 3.04 7.23 -13.23
C ARG A 75 1.99 6.22 -13.67
N PHE A 76 2.31 4.93 -13.53
CA PHE A 76 1.47 3.85 -14.05
C PHE A 76 0.66 3.22 -12.92
N ASP A 77 -0.58 2.87 -13.23
CA ASP A 77 -1.48 2.18 -12.31
C ASP A 77 -1.52 0.67 -12.59
N ALA A 78 -2.32 -0.07 -11.82
CA ALA A 78 -2.41 -1.53 -11.93
C ALA A 78 -2.83 -2.02 -13.33
N ALA A 79 -3.59 -1.24 -14.09
CA ALA A 79 -3.99 -1.60 -15.46
C ALA A 79 -2.84 -1.45 -16.48
N ASN A 80 -1.75 -0.78 -16.08
CA ASN A 80 -0.62 -0.39 -16.93
C ASN A 80 0.72 -0.82 -16.29
N ASP A 81 0.68 -1.84 -15.43
CA ASP A 81 1.78 -2.30 -14.59
C ASP A 81 3.02 -2.77 -15.39
N ILE A 82 2.81 -3.34 -16.57
CA ILE A 82 3.88 -3.75 -17.48
C ILE A 82 4.83 -2.59 -17.82
N TYR A 83 4.31 -1.36 -17.90
CA TYR A 83 5.14 -0.19 -18.18
C TYR A 83 6.01 0.22 -16.98
N ILE A 84 5.67 -0.17 -15.75
CA ILE A 84 6.53 0.01 -14.58
C ILE A 84 7.81 -0.83 -14.76
N ILE A 85 7.64 -2.08 -15.21
CA ILE A 85 8.75 -2.99 -15.50
C ILE A 85 9.60 -2.45 -16.65
N MET A 86 8.95 -2.04 -17.76
CA MET A 86 9.66 -1.50 -18.93
C MET A 86 10.38 -0.17 -18.64
N GLU A 87 9.79 0.70 -17.81
CA GLU A 87 10.43 1.96 -17.39
C GLU A 87 11.65 1.67 -16.51
N GLY A 88 11.59 0.65 -15.64
CA GLY A 88 12.70 0.21 -14.80
C GLY A 88 13.22 1.27 -13.80
N ARG A 89 12.51 2.41 -13.69
CA ARG A 89 12.85 3.51 -12.80
C ARG A 89 12.40 3.18 -11.37
N PRO A 90 13.24 3.45 -10.35
CA PRO A 90 12.85 3.26 -8.95
C PRO A 90 11.95 4.41 -8.47
N SER A 91 10.69 4.44 -8.91
CA SER A 91 9.74 5.50 -8.54
C SER A 91 8.72 5.11 -7.47
N GLY A 92 8.77 3.86 -7.02
CA GLY A 92 7.93 3.35 -5.96
C GLY A 92 8.34 3.89 -4.60
N ARG A 93 7.39 3.81 -3.65
CA ARG A 93 7.54 4.32 -2.29
C ARG A 93 6.79 3.47 -1.28
N ILE A 94 7.15 3.61 0.00
CA ILE A 94 6.41 3.06 1.13
C ILE A 94 5.81 4.21 1.94
N LEU A 95 4.52 4.07 2.24
CA LEU A 95 3.76 4.97 3.08
C LEU A 95 3.54 4.32 4.46
N ALA A 96 3.51 5.11 5.52
CA ALA A 96 3.12 4.68 6.85
C ALA A 96 1.88 5.46 7.30
N LEU A 97 0.80 4.73 7.59
CA LEU A 97 -0.49 5.27 8.04
C LEU A 97 -0.74 4.87 9.50
N ASN A 98 -1.07 5.85 10.33
CA ASN A 98 -1.65 5.61 11.64
C ASN A 98 -3.19 5.62 11.51
N PRO A 99 -3.88 4.48 11.65
CA PRO A 99 -5.33 4.39 11.42
C PRO A 99 -6.17 5.04 12.51
N VAL A 100 -5.59 5.36 13.67
CA VAL A 100 -6.28 6.04 14.78
C VAL A 100 -6.37 7.53 14.53
N THR A 101 -5.25 8.14 14.10
CA THR A 101 -5.15 9.59 13.87
C THR A 101 -5.45 9.98 12.42
N GLY A 102 -5.38 9.03 11.48
CA GLY A 102 -5.43 9.27 10.05
C GLY A 102 -4.14 9.88 9.47
N ALA A 103 -3.09 10.07 10.29
CA ALA A 103 -1.82 10.61 9.84
C ALA A 103 -1.13 9.63 8.90
N ILE A 104 -0.70 10.10 7.73
CA ILE A 104 0.02 9.32 6.73
C ILE A 104 1.27 10.05 6.28
N THR A 105 2.38 9.31 6.18
CA THR A 105 3.69 9.86 5.82
C THR A 105 4.40 8.95 4.81
N GLU A 106 5.32 9.52 4.03
CA GLU A 106 6.20 8.78 3.12
C GLU A 106 7.47 8.40 3.90
N VAL A 107 7.73 7.11 4.08
CA VAL A 107 8.86 6.61 4.90
C VAL A 107 10.02 6.10 4.07
N LEU A 108 9.76 5.65 2.84
CA LEU A 108 10.77 5.35 1.82
C LEU A 108 10.31 5.95 0.50
N ARG A 109 11.21 6.66 -0.20
CA ARG A 109 10.86 7.43 -1.40
C ARG A 109 11.86 7.20 -2.53
N ASP A 110 11.35 6.90 -3.73
CA ASP A 110 12.10 6.94 -5.00
C ASP A 110 13.38 6.05 -4.98
N VAL A 111 13.32 4.96 -4.23
CA VAL A 111 14.41 3.97 -4.07
C VAL A 111 14.01 2.56 -4.47
N LEU A 112 12.72 2.32 -4.76
CA LEU A 112 12.17 1.00 -5.08
C LEU A 112 11.61 0.99 -6.51
N ALA A 113 12.04 0.03 -7.32
CA ALA A 113 11.47 -0.27 -8.63
C ALA A 113 10.36 -1.32 -8.49
N TYR A 114 9.11 -0.86 -8.50
CA TYR A 114 7.92 -1.69 -8.38
C TYR A 114 7.86 -2.50 -7.06
N PRO A 115 7.75 -1.83 -5.89
CA PRO A 115 7.49 -2.51 -4.62
C PRO A 115 6.09 -3.13 -4.62
N ASN A 116 6.05 -4.46 -4.70
CA ASN A 116 4.83 -5.19 -5.02
C ASN A 116 4.19 -5.81 -3.77
N GLY A 117 4.99 -6.48 -2.95
CA GLY A 117 4.55 -7.13 -1.71
C GLY A 117 5.27 -6.60 -0.48
N LEU A 118 4.59 -6.62 0.66
CA LEU A 118 5.10 -6.22 1.97
C LEU A 118 4.83 -7.30 3.02
N GLU A 119 5.79 -7.54 3.90
CA GLU A 119 5.59 -8.41 5.07
C GLU A 119 6.55 -8.02 6.19
N LEU A 120 6.18 -8.27 7.44
CA LEU A 120 7.09 -8.09 8.57
C LEU A 120 7.88 -9.37 8.82
N THR A 121 9.11 -9.23 9.30
CA THR A 121 9.81 -10.37 9.91
C THR A 121 9.00 -10.92 11.09
N ALA A 122 9.19 -12.20 11.41
CA ALA A 122 8.42 -12.86 12.47
C ALA A 122 8.61 -12.20 13.86
N ASP A 123 9.76 -11.55 14.09
CA ASP A 123 10.05 -10.78 15.30
C ASP A 123 9.57 -9.32 15.23
N GLY A 124 9.01 -8.90 14.09
CA GLY A 124 8.49 -7.55 13.85
C GLY A 124 9.56 -6.46 13.77
N THR A 125 10.83 -6.82 13.64
CA THR A 125 11.94 -5.86 13.67
C THR A 125 12.27 -5.24 12.31
N ALA A 126 11.86 -5.87 11.21
CA ALA A 126 12.12 -5.37 9.85
C ALA A 126 10.90 -5.54 8.92
N LEU A 127 10.87 -4.69 7.89
CA LEU A 127 9.88 -4.72 6.82
C LEU A 127 10.52 -5.32 5.56
N LEU A 128 10.05 -6.48 5.14
CA LEU A 128 10.43 -7.12 3.89
C LEU A 128 9.59 -6.55 2.75
N ILE A 129 10.27 -6.17 1.67
CA ILE A 129 9.69 -5.56 0.48
C ILE A 129 10.06 -6.41 -0.73
N ALA A 130 9.06 -6.96 -1.41
CA ALA A 130 9.27 -7.62 -2.70
C ALA A 130 9.38 -6.57 -3.81
N GLU A 131 10.60 -6.33 -4.31
CA GLU A 131 10.87 -5.36 -5.37
C GLU A 131 10.86 -6.07 -6.74
N THR A 132 9.70 -6.11 -7.38
CA THR A 132 9.49 -6.85 -8.64
C THR A 132 10.42 -6.37 -9.75
N GLY A 133 10.64 -5.06 -9.88
CA GLY A 133 11.49 -4.49 -10.92
C GLY A 133 12.98 -4.85 -10.80
N ARG A 134 13.40 -5.40 -9.66
CA ARG A 134 14.78 -5.86 -9.40
C ARG A 134 14.89 -7.35 -9.10
N ALA A 135 13.78 -8.08 -9.07
CA ALA A 135 13.74 -9.50 -8.70
C ALA A 135 14.47 -9.81 -7.38
N ARG A 136 14.21 -9.01 -6.33
CA ARG A 136 14.81 -9.20 -5.00
C ARG A 136 13.82 -8.93 -3.87
N ILE A 137 14.18 -9.39 -2.67
CA ILE A 137 13.60 -8.90 -1.41
C ILE A 137 14.55 -7.83 -0.86
N PHE A 138 13.99 -6.68 -0.50
CA PHE A 138 14.67 -5.57 0.16
C PHE A 138 14.19 -5.52 1.63
N GLU A 139 15.09 -5.22 2.55
CA GLU A 139 14.83 -5.11 3.99
C GLU A 139 15.20 -3.69 4.45
#